data_AF-A0A3Q0ITV8-F1
#
_entry.id   AF-A0A3Q0ITV8-F1
#
_cell.length_a   1.000
_cell.length_b   1.000
_cell.length_c   1.000
_cell.angle_alpha   90.00
_cell.angle_beta   90.00
_cell.angle_gamma   90.00
#
_symmetry.space_group_name_H-M   'P 1'
#
loop_
_entity.id
_entity.type
_entity.pdbx_description
1 polymer ?
#
loop_
_entity_poly.entity_id
_entity_poly.type
_entity_poly.pdbx_seq_one_letter_code
_entity_poly.pdbx_strand_id
1 'polypeptide(L)'
;MLSQKVTRPDTSHFERYVFSVFQIIADSHNNALYLNERECSIQRRNQKVVEEAPSVYLDASTRKAMGEQAVSLCKNINYSSAGTVEFLVDENRNFYFLEMNTRLQVEHPITEFITGIDLVHQMIRVAKGHSLKWQQEDISIEGWAIECRV
;
A
#
# COMPACT_ATOMS: atom_id res chain seq x y z
N MET A 1 10.12 25.28 -5.45
CA MET A 1 9.20 25.98 -4.54
C MET A 1 7.90 25.20 -4.46
N LEU A 2 7.90 24.07 -3.75
CA LEU A 2 6.70 23.27 -3.44
C LEU A 2 6.87 22.77 -2.00
N SER A 3 6.75 23.69 -1.05
CA SER A 3 6.47 23.37 0.34
C SER A 3 4.96 23.49 0.47
N GLN A 4 4.24 22.41 0.20
CA GLN A 4 2.89 22.29 0.76
C GLN A 4 3.07 21.98 2.23
N LYS A 5 2.98 23.04 3.04
CA LYS A 5 2.75 22.92 4.47
C LYS A 5 1.41 22.20 4.64
N VAL A 6 1.45 20.90 4.91
CA VAL A 6 0.38 20.24 5.66
C VAL A 6 0.53 20.71 7.11
N THR A 7 0.10 21.94 7.38
CA THR A 7 -0.13 22.38 8.75
C THR A 7 -1.24 21.52 9.32
N ARG A 8 -0.94 20.74 10.36
CA ARG A 8 -1.90 19.93 11.10
C ARG A 8 -3.14 20.77 11.42
N PRO A 9 -4.31 20.47 10.84
CA PRO A 9 -5.56 20.99 11.37
C PRO A 9 -5.82 20.30 12.70
N ASP A 10 -6.64 20.93 13.53
CA ASP A 10 -7.30 20.31 14.66
C ASP A 10 -7.68 18.84 14.35
N THR A 11 -7.37 17.94 15.29
CA THR A 11 -7.58 16.48 15.24
C THR A 11 -9.01 16.07 14.86
N SER A 12 -9.97 16.99 14.88
CA SER A 12 -11.36 16.81 14.46
C SER A 12 -11.59 16.66 12.94
N HIS A 13 -10.62 16.99 12.08
CA HIS A 13 -10.81 16.91 10.61
C HIS A 13 -10.40 15.57 9.97
N PHE A 14 -9.68 14.70 10.70
CA PHE A 14 -9.23 13.39 10.19
C PHE A 14 -10.30 12.30 10.27
N GLU A 15 -11.39 12.51 11.01
CA GLU A 15 -12.48 11.52 11.17
C GLU A 15 -13.22 11.18 9.87
N ARG A 16 -12.97 11.93 8.78
CA ARG A 16 -13.61 11.72 7.46
C ARG A 16 -12.72 11.01 6.43
N TYR A 17 -11.49 10.62 6.79
CA TYR A 17 -10.57 10.01 5.85
C TYR A 17 -10.36 8.53 6.15
N VAL A 18 -10.37 7.73 5.08
CA VAL A 18 -9.95 6.32 5.13
C VAL A 18 -8.45 6.25 4.88
N PHE A 19 -7.76 5.50 5.74
CA PHE A 19 -6.32 5.29 5.63
C PHE A 19 -6.05 4.04 4.80
N SER A 20 -5.66 4.24 3.54
CA SER A 20 -5.42 3.16 2.58
C SER A 20 -3.95 3.06 2.26
N VAL A 21 -3.38 1.87 2.41
CA VAL A 21 -1.95 1.64 2.18
C VAL A 21 -1.74 0.60 1.08
N PHE A 22 -0.97 0.95 0.05
CA PHE A 22 -0.72 0.09 -1.10
C PHE A 22 0.60 -0.64 -0.95
N GLN A 23 0.56 -1.97 -0.94
CA GLN A 23 1.76 -2.79 -0.97
C GLN A 23 2.43 -2.70 -2.33
N ILE A 24 3.74 -2.43 -2.36
CA ILE A 24 4.55 -2.47 -3.57
C ILE A 24 5.64 -3.54 -3.44
N ILE A 25 5.96 -4.18 -4.57
CA ILE A 25 7.19 -4.92 -4.76
C ILE A 25 7.84 -4.45 -6.07
N ALA A 26 9.13 -4.12 -6.02
CA ALA A 26 9.89 -3.67 -7.17
C ALA A 26 11.24 -4.40 -7.26
N ASP A 27 11.78 -4.56 -8.46
CA ASP A 27 13.09 -5.16 -8.70
C ASP A 27 14.13 -4.16 -9.23
N SER A 28 15.38 -4.60 -9.35
CA SER A 28 16.49 -3.78 -9.90
C SER A 28 16.42 -3.58 -11.42
N HIS A 29 15.39 -4.11 -12.09
CA HIS A 29 15.20 -4.07 -13.54
C HIS A 29 14.09 -3.08 -13.94
N ASN A 30 13.71 -2.18 -13.03
CA ASN A 30 12.63 -1.19 -13.20
C ASN A 30 11.24 -1.81 -13.36
N ASN A 31 11.03 -3.05 -12.91
CA ASN A 31 9.70 -3.62 -12.73
C ASN A 31 9.19 -3.25 -11.33
N ALA A 32 7.91 -2.88 -11.25
CA ALA A 32 7.24 -2.59 -10.00
C ALA A 32 5.75 -2.94 -10.13
N LEU A 33 5.21 -3.57 -9.09
CA LEU A 33 3.83 -4.05 -9.01
C LEU A 33 3.21 -3.57 -7.70
N TYR A 34 1.92 -3.20 -7.73
CA TYR A 34 1.13 -3.06 -6.52
C TYR A 34 0.41 -4.38 -6.20
N LEU A 35 0.41 -4.79 -4.93
CA LEU A 35 -0.25 -6.00 -4.43
C LEU A 35 -1.54 -5.65 -3.69
N ASN A 36 -2.35 -4.80 -4.32
CA ASN A 36 -3.56 -4.20 -3.77
C ASN A 36 -3.31 -3.38 -2.49
N GLU A 37 -4.39 -2.88 -1.90
CA GLU A 37 -4.39 -2.07 -0.70
C GLU A 37 -4.74 -2.86 0.57
N ARG A 38 -4.38 -2.26 1.69
CA ARG A 38 -4.93 -2.57 3.01
C ARG A 38 -5.61 -1.33 3.58
N GLU A 39 -6.72 -1.53 4.27
CA GLU A 39 -7.31 -0.49 5.10
C GLU A 39 -6.73 -0.57 6.51
N CYS A 40 -6.26 0.56 7.04
CA CYS A 40 -5.64 0.62 8.36
C CYS A 40 -6.21 1.75 9.23
N SER A 41 -7.49 2.07 9.05
CA SER A 41 -8.17 3.18 9.74
C SER A 41 -8.41 2.90 11.23
N ILE A 42 -8.50 1.63 11.64
CA ILE A 42 -8.72 1.26 13.04
C ILE A 42 -7.41 1.38 13.82
N GLN A 43 -7.26 2.53 14.49
CA GLN A 43 -6.05 2.89 15.21
C GLN A 43 -6.34 3.34 16.65
N ARG A 44 -5.39 3.11 17.55
CA ARG A 44 -5.39 3.63 18.93
C ARG A 44 -4.12 4.43 19.15
N ARG A 45 -4.25 5.72 19.48
CA ARG A 45 -3.09 6.63 19.69
C ARG A 45 -2.11 6.61 18.51
N ASN A 46 -2.63 6.64 17.29
CA ASN A 46 -1.86 6.61 16.03
C ASN A 46 -1.08 5.30 15.81
N GLN A 47 -1.53 4.20 16.42
CA GLN A 47 -1.01 2.86 16.16
C GLN A 47 -2.11 2.01 15.55
N LYS A 48 -1.81 1.33 14.44
CA LYS A 48 -2.72 0.37 13.79
C LYS A 48 -3.02 -0.78 14.77
N VAL A 49 -4.30 -1.11 14.91
CA VAL A 49 -4.80 -2.15 15.83
C VAL A 49 -5.44 -3.30 15.04
N VAL A 50 -6.19 -2.93 14.01
CA VAL A 50 -6.81 -3.86 13.06
C VAL A 50 -6.56 -3.36 11.65
N GLU A 51 -6.20 -4.27 10.78
CA GLU A 51 -5.91 -4.04 9.37
C GLU A 51 -6.67 -5.07 8.53
N GLU A 52 -7.20 -4.65 7.38
CA GLU A 52 -7.90 -5.55 6.46
C GLU A 52 -7.42 -5.41 5.01
N ALA A 53 -7.55 -6.49 4.24
CA ALA A 53 -7.24 -6.53 2.81
C ALA A 53 -8.26 -7.39 2.06
N PRO A 54 -8.80 -6.91 0.91
CA PRO A 54 -8.73 -5.52 0.42
C PRO A 54 -9.56 -4.58 1.32
N SER A 55 -9.66 -3.29 0.98
CA SER A 55 -10.59 -2.36 1.65
C SER A 55 -12.00 -2.49 1.06
N VAL A 56 -13.04 -2.46 1.91
CA VAL A 56 -14.45 -2.39 1.45
C VAL A 56 -14.79 -1.01 0.87
N TYR A 57 -13.99 0.00 1.19
CA TYR A 57 -14.28 1.38 0.85
C TYR A 57 -13.97 1.73 -0.61
N LEU A 58 -12.91 1.10 -1.17
CA LEU A 58 -12.46 1.37 -2.53
C LEU A 58 -13.19 0.53 -3.58
N ASP A 59 -13.69 1.20 -4.63
CA ASP A 59 -14.05 0.52 -5.87
C ASP A 59 -12.82 0.14 -6.70
N ALA A 60 -13.04 -0.67 -7.73
CA ALA A 60 -11.99 -1.13 -8.63
C ALA A 60 -11.30 0.02 -9.38
N SER A 61 -11.99 1.09 -9.75
CA SER A 61 -11.41 2.22 -10.49
C SER A 61 -10.47 3.05 -9.63
N THR A 62 -10.89 3.41 -8.41
CA THR A 62 -10.07 4.16 -7.45
C THR A 62 -8.89 3.31 -7.01
N ARG A 63 -9.10 2.01 -6.72
CA ARG A 63 -8.01 1.08 -6.37
C ARG A 63 -6.94 1.04 -7.47
N LYS A 64 -7.36 0.88 -8.72
CA LYS A 64 -6.45 0.88 -9.88
C LYS A 64 -5.69 2.19 -10.00
N ALA A 65 -6.37 3.33 -9.92
CA ALA A 65 -5.74 4.64 -10.05
C ALA A 65 -4.69 4.90 -8.95
N MET A 66 -5.00 4.52 -7.71
CA MET A 66 -4.08 4.64 -6.57
C MET A 66 -2.87 3.71 -6.73
N GLY A 67 -3.10 2.45 -7.11
CA GLY A 67 -2.04 1.47 -7.36
C GLY A 67 -1.08 1.91 -8.47
N GLU A 68 -1.62 2.44 -9.57
CA GLU A 68 -0.82 2.98 -10.68
C GLU A 68 0.02 4.19 -10.25
N GLN A 69 -0.51 5.08 -9.40
CA GLN A 69 0.28 6.17 -8.83
C GLN A 69 1.39 5.67 -7.90
N ALA A 70 1.11 4.67 -7.06
CA ALA A 70 2.11 4.07 -6.18
C ALA A 70 3.26 3.40 -6.97
N VAL A 71 2.93 2.68 -8.06
CA VAL A 71 3.93 2.11 -8.97
C VAL A 71 4.72 3.20 -9.70
N SER A 72 4.05 4.26 -10.18
CA SER A 72 4.70 5.39 -10.82
C SER A 72 5.72 6.07 -9.90
N LEU A 73 5.34 6.31 -8.63
CA LEU A 73 6.25 6.83 -7.61
C LEU A 73 7.50 5.96 -7.47
N CYS A 74 7.32 4.64 -7.33
CA CYS A 74 8.42 3.69 -7.14
C CYS A 74 9.38 3.66 -8.35
N LYS A 75 8.85 3.67 -9.57
CA LYS A 75 9.66 3.71 -10.79
C LYS A 75 10.46 5.01 -10.91
N ASN A 76 9.86 6.16 -10.60
CA ASN A 76 10.52 7.47 -10.69
C ASN A 76 11.70 7.62 -9.71
N ILE A 77 11.70 6.88 -8.60
CA ILE A 77 12.78 6.90 -7.61
C ILE A 77 13.72 5.68 -7.71
N ASN A 78 13.56 4.84 -8.73
CA ASN A 78 14.28 3.57 -8.90
C ASN A 78 14.21 2.69 -7.63
N TYR A 79 13.03 2.60 -7.02
CA TYR A 79 12.81 1.78 -5.83
C TYR A 79 13.01 0.30 -6.14
N SER A 80 13.54 -0.44 -5.16
CA SER A 80 13.73 -1.89 -5.23
C SER A 80 13.43 -2.49 -3.85
N SER A 81 12.96 -3.74 -3.82
CA SER A 81 12.40 -4.43 -2.65
C SER A 81 10.93 -4.11 -2.38
N ALA A 82 10.40 -4.60 -1.26
CA ALA A 82 9.03 -4.35 -0.81
C ALA A 82 8.92 -2.99 -0.12
N GLY A 83 7.81 -2.29 -0.33
CA GLY A 83 7.51 -1.02 0.35
C GLY A 83 6.01 -0.79 0.43
N THR A 84 5.60 0.29 1.07
CA THR A 84 4.18 0.65 1.14
C THR A 84 3.98 2.13 0.90
N VAL A 85 3.05 2.48 0.02
CA VAL A 85 2.65 3.86 -0.25
C VAL A 85 1.34 4.14 0.46
N GLU A 86 1.30 5.18 1.28
CA GLU A 86 0.16 5.50 2.12
C GLU A 86 -0.61 6.68 1.53
N PHE A 87 -1.94 6.53 1.51
CA PHE A 87 -2.87 7.52 1.01
C PHE A 87 -3.96 7.82 2.03
N LEU A 88 -4.41 9.07 2.04
CA LEU A 88 -5.68 9.46 2.65
C LEU A 88 -6.74 9.50 1.57
N VAL A 89 -7.93 8.92 1.83
CA VAL A 89 -9.06 8.90 0.90
C VAL A 89 -10.25 9.58 1.53
N ASP A 90 -10.84 10.56 0.86
CA ASP A 90 -12.01 11.32 1.36
C ASP A 90 -13.36 10.64 1.04
N GLU A 91 -14.46 11.27 1.47
CA GLU A 91 -15.85 10.85 1.22
C GLU A 91 -16.24 10.81 -0.28
N ASN A 92 -15.53 11.56 -1.12
CA ASN A 92 -15.74 11.63 -2.57
C ASN A 92 -14.76 10.72 -3.35
N ARG A 93 -13.97 9.88 -2.65
CA ARG A 93 -12.93 9.01 -3.22
C ARG A 93 -11.79 9.76 -3.89
N ASN A 94 -11.59 11.04 -3.56
CA ASN A 94 -10.33 11.71 -3.86
C ASN A 94 -9.26 11.15 -2.92
N PHE A 95 -8.05 10.97 -3.43
CA PHE A 95 -6.95 10.41 -2.68
C PHE A 95 -5.70 11.27 -2.74
N TYR A 96 -4.95 11.25 -1.64
CA TYR A 96 -3.81 12.15 -1.41
C TYR A 96 -2.63 11.34 -0.87
N PHE A 97 -1.48 11.42 -1.54
CA PHE A 97 -0.25 10.81 -1.06
C PHE A 97 0.13 11.38 0.30
N LEU A 98 0.49 10.50 1.24
CA LEU A 98 0.94 10.88 2.57
C LEU A 98 2.43 10.59 2.75
N GLU A 99 2.81 9.32 2.66
CA GLU A 99 4.19 8.88 2.82
C GLU A 99 4.46 7.56 2.08
N MET A 100 5.74 7.17 2.04
CA MET A 100 6.16 5.85 1.62
C MET A 100 7.02 5.22 2.71
N ASN A 101 6.61 4.05 3.18
CA ASN A 101 7.40 3.20 4.06
C ASN A 101 8.31 2.31 3.20
N THR A 102 9.62 2.56 3.22
CA THR A 102 10.62 1.85 2.41
C THR A 102 11.09 0.52 3.05
N ARG A 103 10.14 -0.19 3.65
CA ARG A 103 10.35 -1.48 4.34
C ARG A 103 9.06 -2.28 4.33
N LEU A 104 9.17 -3.57 4.60
CA LEU A 104 8.00 -4.40 4.89
C LEU A 104 7.30 -3.90 6.17
N GLN A 105 5.97 -3.88 6.15
CA GLN A 105 5.14 -3.51 7.29
C GLN A 105 4.69 -4.76 8.06
N VAL A 106 4.18 -4.56 9.28
CA VAL A 106 3.78 -5.67 10.16
C VAL A 106 2.63 -6.44 9.52
N GLU A 107 1.64 -5.69 9.04
CA GLU A 107 0.40 -6.13 8.38
C GLU A 107 0.58 -6.66 6.94
N HIS A 108 1.78 -7.05 6.52
CA HIS A 108 1.96 -7.67 5.21
C HIS A 108 1.27 -9.05 5.05
N PRO A 109 1.05 -9.89 6.09
CA PRO A 109 0.47 -11.23 5.92
C PRO A 109 -0.92 -11.21 5.30
N ILE A 110 -1.75 -10.19 5.58
CA ILE A 110 -3.08 -10.07 4.95
C ILE A 110 -3.00 -9.80 3.45
N THR A 111 -1.96 -9.11 2.97
CA THR A 111 -1.68 -9.00 1.53
C THR A 111 -1.20 -10.32 0.94
N GLU A 112 -0.32 -11.04 1.64
CA GLU A 112 0.11 -12.37 1.18
C GLU A 112 -1.06 -13.35 1.10
N PHE A 113 -2.01 -13.27 2.04
CA PHE A 113 -3.17 -14.15 2.08
C PHE A 113 -4.09 -13.95 0.87
N ILE A 114 -4.39 -12.70 0.51
CA ILE A 114 -5.29 -12.42 -0.62
C ILE A 114 -4.62 -12.52 -2.00
N THR A 115 -3.28 -12.53 -2.07
CA THR A 115 -2.55 -12.60 -3.35
C THR A 115 -1.83 -13.92 -3.58
N GLY A 116 -1.58 -14.70 -2.53
CA GLY A 116 -0.73 -15.89 -2.57
C GLY A 116 0.77 -15.58 -2.76
N ILE A 117 1.19 -14.31 -2.64
CA ILE A 117 2.57 -13.89 -2.88
C ILE A 117 3.30 -13.73 -1.55
N ASP A 118 4.31 -14.57 -1.33
CA ASP A 118 5.27 -14.45 -0.22
C ASP A 118 6.24 -13.28 -0.48
N LEU A 119 6.01 -12.18 0.24
CA LEU A 119 6.73 -10.91 0.12
C LEU A 119 8.15 -11.02 0.67
N VAL A 120 8.36 -11.72 1.78
CA VAL A 120 9.71 -11.90 2.36
C VAL A 120 10.59 -12.68 1.38
N HIS A 121 10.06 -13.74 0.79
CA HIS A 121 10.73 -14.49 -0.26
C HIS A 121 10.99 -13.62 -1.50
N GLN A 122 10.03 -12.79 -1.94
CA GLN A 122 10.28 -11.88 -3.05
C GLN A 122 11.37 -10.85 -2.75
N MET A 123 11.41 -10.28 -1.55
CA MET A 123 12.49 -9.37 -1.13
C MET A 123 13.86 -10.03 -1.25
N ILE A 124 13.99 -11.28 -0.79
CA ILE A 124 15.25 -12.05 -0.91
C ILE A 124 15.58 -12.31 -2.39
N ARG A 125 14.61 -12.66 -3.22
CA ARG A 125 14.81 -12.88 -4.67
C ARG A 125 15.28 -11.62 -5.37
N VAL A 126 14.61 -10.49 -5.13
CA VAL A 126 14.98 -9.18 -5.68
C VAL A 126 16.36 -8.76 -5.22
N ALA A 127 16.70 -8.95 -3.94
CA ALA A 127 18.03 -8.65 -3.41
C ALA A 127 19.14 -9.46 -4.09
N LYS A 128 18.82 -10.66 -4.62
CA LYS A 128 19.71 -11.48 -5.45
C LYS A 128 19.75 -11.07 -6.93
N GLY A 129 19.07 -9.98 -7.31
CA GLY A 129 19.03 -9.48 -8.69
C GLY A 129 18.05 -10.21 -9.60
N HIS A 130 17.17 -11.06 -9.07
CA HIS A 130 16.13 -11.70 -9.88
C HIS A 130 15.02 -10.70 -10.22
N SER A 131 14.53 -10.78 -11.46
CA SER A 131 13.34 -10.04 -11.88
C SER A 131 12.07 -10.58 -11.22
N LEU A 132 11.06 -9.73 -11.11
CA LEU A 132 9.71 -10.13 -10.70
C LEU A 132 9.15 -11.16 -11.68
N LYS A 133 8.43 -12.15 -11.14
CA LYS A 133 7.84 -13.24 -11.95
C LYS A 133 6.48 -12.91 -12.57
N TRP A 134 5.84 -11.87 -12.05
CA TRP A 134 4.47 -11.50 -12.36
C TRP A 134 4.42 -10.16 -13.07
N GLN A 135 3.35 -9.97 -13.84
CA GLN A 135 2.88 -8.68 -14.32
C GLN A 135 1.72 -8.19 -13.45
N GLN A 136 1.33 -6.93 -13.60
CA GLN A 136 0.26 -6.35 -12.79
C GLN A 136 -1.09 -7.05 -12.98
N GLU A 137 -1.33 -7.59 -14.17
CA GLU A 137 -2.52 -8.36 -14.53
C GLU A 137 -2.59 -9.75 -13.89
N ASP A 138 -1.45 -10.29 -13.40
CA ASP A 138 -1.41 -11.57 -12.70
C ASP A 138 -1.77 -11.44 -11.21
N ILE A 139 -1.90 -10.22 -10.70
CA ILE A 139 -2.16 -9.95 -9.29
C ILE A 139 -3.67 -9.96 -9.04
N SER A 140 -4.21 -11.11 -8.60
CA SER A 140 -5.62 -11.24 -8.22
C SER A 140 -5.88 -10.84 -6.75
N ILE A 141 -7.16 -10.73 -6.41
CA ILE A 141 -7.65 -10.61 -5.04
C ILE A 141 -8.48 -11.86 -4.76
N GLU A 142 -7.96 -12.75 -3.92
CA GLU A 142 -8.63 -13.99 -3.49
C GLU A 142 -9.12 -13.84 -2.05
N GLY A 143 -10.42 -13.62 -1.88
CA GLY A 143 -11.06 -13.58 -0.56
C GLY A 143 -10.83 -12.27 0.22
N TRP A 144 -10.78 -12.40 1.55
CA TRP A 144 -10.64 -11.30 2.50
C TRP A 144 -9.77 -11.73 3.67
N ALA A 145 -8.91 -10.85 4.16
CA ALA A 145 -8.05 -11.13 5.29
C ALA A 145 -8.06 -9.96 6.28
N ILE A 146 -8.02 -10.28 7.58
CA ILE A 146 -7.98 -9.33 8.68
C ILE A 146 -6.85 -9.73 9.64
N GLU A 147 -6.05 -8.76 10.06
CA GLU A 147 -5.05 -8.90 11.11
C GLU A 147 -5.48 -8.10 12.34
N CYS A 148 -5.33 -8.70 13.52
CA CYS A 148 -5.60 -8.05 14.80
C CYS A 148 -4.37 -8.17 15.69
N ARG A 149 -3.97 -7.06 16.31
CA ARG A 149 -2.86 -7.03 17.27
C ARG A 149 -3.39 -7.27 18.70
N VAL A 150 -2.85 -8.29 19.38
CA VAL A 150 -3.25 -8.74 20.74
C VAL A 150 -2.40 -8.11 21.83
#